data_AF-A0A4R5MF06-F1
#
_entry.id   AF-A0A4R5MF06-F1
#
_cell.length_a   1.000
_cell.length_b   1.000
_cell.length_c   1.000
_cell.angle_alpha   90.00
_cell.angle_beta   90.00
_cell.angle_gamma   90.00
#
_symmetry.space_group_name_H-M   'P 1'
#
loop_
_entity.id
_entity.type
_entity.pdbx_description
1 polymer ?
#
loop_
_entity_poly.entity_id
_entity_poly.type
_entity_poly.pdbx_seq_one_letter_code
_entity_poly.pdbx_strand_id
1 'polypeptide(L)'
;MAFYELEPWGSHYDDLRAGTIASMIANVHRDTKVRDKPFTALEMTPWNEHSRTGAAEPVPILLEDPEAQSNLLLTMMFPNKAA
;
A
#
# COMPACT_ATOMS: atom_id res chain seq x y z
N MET A 1 5.28 -9.26 -12.33
CA MET A 1 5.46 -10.70 -12.63
C MET A 1 5.28 -11.46 -11.33
N ALA A 2 4.04 -11.86 -11.03
CA ALA A 2 3.77 -12.71 -9.88
C ALA A 2 4.04 -14.17 -10.29
N PHE A 3 4.64 -14.98 -9.41
CA PHE A 3 4.98 -16.37 -9.71
C PHE A 3 3.74 -17.22 -10.09
N TYR A 4 2.58 -16.89 -9.53
CA TYR A 4 1.27 -17.46 -9.87
C TYR A 4 0.87 -17.31 -11.36
N GLU A 5 1.32 -16.24 -12.04
CA GLU A 5 1.05 -16.06 -13.49
C GLU A 5 1.83 -17.06 -14.35
N LEU A 6 2.96 -17.56 -13.83
CA LEU A 6 3.82 -18.54 -14.49
C LEU A 6 3.46 -19.99 -14.12
N GLU A 7 2.93 -20.21 -12.92
CA GLU A 7 2.55 -21.53 -12.43
C GLU A 7 1.22 -21.48 -11.64
N PRO A 8 0.06 -21.59 -12.32
CA PRO A 8 -1.25 -21.50 -11.66
C PRO A 8 -1.57 -22.68 -10.73
N TRP A 9 -0.67 -23.66 -10.65
CA TRP A 9 -0.74 -24.83 -9.78
C TRP A 9 0.10 -24.69 -8.50
N GLY A 10 0.90 -23.61 -8.40
CA GLY A 10 1.69 -23.28 -7.21
C GLY A 10 0.76 -22.97 -6.04
N SER A 11 1.05 -23.54 -4.87
CA SER A 11 0.14 -23.39 -3.73
C SER A 11 0.20 -21.97 -3.20
N HIS A 12 -0.95 -21.40 -2.80
CA HIS A 12 -0.96 -20.20 -1.95
C HIS A 12 -0.04 -20.34 -0.71
N TYR A 13 0.21 -21.58 -0.26
CA TYR A 13 1.16 -21.85 0.81
C TYR A 13 2.63 -21.59 0.43
N ASP A 14 3.00 -21.75 -0.83
CA ASP A 14 4.37 -21.47 -1.29
C ASP A 14 4.62 -19.96 -1.30
N ASP A 15 3.64 -19.17 -1.75
CA ASP A 15 3.70 -17.71 -1.65
C ASP A 15 3.69 -17.24 -0.19
N LEU A 16 2.94 -17.89 0.71
CA LEU A 16 2.99 -17.61 2.15
C LEU A 16 4.37 -17.92 2.74
N ARG A 17 5.00 -19.02 2.34
CA ARG A 17 6.37 -19.37 2.77
C ARG A 17 7.37 -18.33 2.27
N ALA A 18 7.29 -17.96 0.99
CA ALA A 18 8.14 -16.93 0.40
C ALA A 18 7.94 -15.58 1.10
N GLY A 19 6.69 -15.16 1.33
CA GLY A 19 6.35 -13.93 2.05
C GLY A 19 6.85 -13.94 3.50
N THR A 20 6.82 -15.10 4.17
CA THR A 20 7.38 -15.26 5.53
C THR A 20 8.89 -15.04 5.53
N ILE A 21 9.61 -15.66 4.60
CA ILE A 21 11.07 -15.48 4.49
C ILE A 21 11.43 -14.04 4.12
N ALA A 22 10.74 -13.47 3.13
CA ALA A 22 10.96 -12.09 2.68
C ALA A 22 10.69 -11.08 3.80
N SER A 23 9.58 -11.22 4.54
CA SER A 23 9.26 -10.35 5.68
C SER A 23 10.27 -10.46 6.81
N MET A 24 10.80 -11.65 7.08
CA MET A 24 11.91 -11.83 8.05
C MET A 24 13.14 -11.01 7.63
N ILE A 25 13.61 -11.20 6.39
CA ILE A 25 14.79 -10.49 5.86
C ILE A 25 14.56 -8.97 5.89
N ALA A 26 13.39 -8.52 5.42
CA ALA A 26 13.05 -7.10 5.41
C ALA A 26 13.02 -6.50 6.82
N ASN A 27 12.52 -7.23 7.82
CA ASN A 27 12.49 -6.77 9.20
C ASN A 27 13.87 -6.73 9.87
N VAL A 28 14.77 -7.64 9.53
CA VAL A 28 16.17 -7.61 9.98
C VAL A 28 16.88 -6.34 9.48
N HIS A 29 16.55 -5.88 8.27
CA HIS A 29 17.17 -4.71 7.66
C HIS A 29 16.32 -3.43 7.75
N ARG A 30 15.22 -3.43 8.52
CA ARG A 30 14.29 -2.29 8.60
C ARG A 30 14.86 -1.17 9.46
N ASP A 31 14.81 0.06 8.94
CA ASP A 31 15.00 1.27 9.75
C ASP A 31 13.71 1.60 10.52
N THR A 32 13.75 1.43 11.85
CA THR A 32 12.61 1.67 12.74
C THR A 32 12.19 3.13 12.83
N LYS A 33 13.04 4.08 12.41
CA LYS A 33 12.70 5.51 12.39
C LYS A 33 11.86 5.90 11.18
N VAL A 34 12.07 5.21 10.05
CA VAL A 34 11.34 5.45 8.80
C VAL A 34 10.02 4.69 8.78
N ARG A 35 10.04 3.44 9.27
CA ARG A 35 8.83 2.63 9.44
C ARG A 35 8.91 1.98 10.81
N ASP A 36 7.97 2.28 11.70
CA ASP A 36 7.90 1.78 13.07
C ASP A 36 7.36 0.34 13.16
N LYS A 37 6.40 0.00 12.30
CA LYS A 37 5.76 -1.31 12.24
C LYS A 37 6.55 -2.32 11.38
N PRO A 38 6.74 -3.56 11.85
CA PRO A 38 7.37 -4.60 11.06
C PRO A 38 6.56 -4.94 9.80
N PHE A 39 7.24 -5.41 8.77
CA PHE A 39 6.60 -5.99 7.60
C PHE A 39 5.94 -7.32 7.98
N THR A 40 4.73 -7.56 7.49
CA THR A 40 4.04 -8.84 7.67
C THR A 40 4.28 -9.75 6.46
N ALA A 41 4.14 -11.06 6.65
CA ALA A 41 4.24 -12.01 5.54
C ALA A 41 3.21 -11.71 4.44
N LEU A 42 2.01 -11.26 4.82
CA LEU A 42 0.93 -10.99 3.90
C LEU A 42 1.19 -9.75 3.02
N GLU A 43 1.88 -8.73 3.53
CA GLU A 43 2.33 -7.57 2.75
C GLU A 43 3.32 -7.96 1.62
N MET A 44 3.95 -9.13 1.74
CA MET A 44 4.88 -9.69 0.74
C MET A 44 4.19 -10.72 -0.18
N THR A 45 2.86 -10.92 -0.05
CA THR A 45 2.08 -11.80 -0.92
C THR A 45 1.21 -10.99 -1.88
N PRO A 46 1.46 -11.04 -3.21
CA PRO A 46 0.87 -10.09 -4.16
C PRO A 46 -0.63 -10.30 -4.43
N TRP A 47 -1.15 -11.51 -4.24
CA TRP A 47 -2.58 -11.82 -4.40
C TRP A 47 -3.41 -11.49 -3.16
N ASN A 48 -2.78 -11.19 -2.03
CA ASN A 48 -3.51 -10.87 -0.81
C ASN A 48 -3.97 -9.41 -0.86
N GLU A 49 -5.28 -9.20 -0.79
CA GLU A 49 -5.89 -7.88 -0.69
C GLU A 49 -5.42 -7.07 0.54
N HIS A 50 -4.82 -7.71 1.54
CA HIS A 50 -4.15 -7.03 2.65
C HIS A 50 -3.02 -6.11 2.19
N SER A 51 -2.28 -6.48 1.14
CA SER A 51 -1.23 -5.64 0.54
C SER A 51 -1.80 -4.38 -0.11
N ARG A 52 -3.06 -4.44 -0.57
CA ARG A 52 -3.79 -3.29 -1.15
C ARG A 52 -4.43 -2.39 -0.07
N THR A 53 -4.85 -2.96 1.06
CA THR A 53 -5.55 -2.24 2.14
C THR A 53 -4.63 -1.56 3.17
N GLY A 54 -3.32 -1.82 3.13
CA GLY A 54 -2.33 -1.12 3.96
C GLY A 54 -2.17 0.37 3.60
N ALA A 55 -2.51 0.75 2.36
CA ALA A 55 -2.89 2.12 2.07
C ALA A 55 -4.36 2.22 2.49
N ALA A 56 -4.63 2.91 3.60
CA ALA A 56 -6.01 3.32 3.90
C ALA A 56 -6.59 3.91 2.61
N GLU A 57 -7.68 3.33 2.10
CA GLU A 57 -8.44 3.93 1.02
C GLU A 57 -8.63 5.40 1.40
N PRO A 58 -8.14 6.35 0.59
CA PRO A 58 -8.18 7.76 0.95
C PRO A 58 -9.64 8.11 1.18
N VAL A 59 -10.02 8.32 2.44
CA VAL A 59 -11.38 8.70 2.80
C VAL A 59 -11.64 10.03 2.07
N PRO A 60 -12.67 10.12 1.23
CA PRO A 60 -12.95 11.33 0.49
C PRO A 60 -13.13 12.51 1.47
N ILE A 61 -12.34 13.56 1.30
CA ILE A 61 -12.57 14.83 1.99
C ILE A 61 -13.74 15.50 1.26
N LEU A 62 -14.93 15.34 1.84
CA LEU A 62 -16.16 16.01 1.40
C LEU A 62 -16.44 17.17 2.35
N LEU A 63 -16.19 18.38 1.86
CA LEU A 63 -16.56 19.60 2.57
C LEU A 63 -18.04 19.89 2.31
N GLU A 64 -18.75 20.32 3.35
CA GLU A 64 -20.17 20.69 3.24
C GLU A 64 -20.37 21.96 2.41
N ASP A 65 -19.38 22.85 2.42
CA ASP A 65 -19.35 24.07 1.61
C ASP A 65 -18.88 23.79 0.18
N PRO A 66 -19.74 24.01 -0.84
CA PRO A 66 -19.37 23.82 -2.24
C PRO A 66 -18.20 24.70 -2.70
N GLU A 67 -18.04 25.91 -2.16
CA GLU A 67 -16.95 26.80 -2.54
C GLU A 67 -15.61 26.31 -1.99
N ALA A 68 -15.57 25.91 -0.72
CA ALA A 68 -14.39 25.29 -0.12
C ALA A 68 -14.00 23.98 -0.84
N GLN A 69 -14.97 23.15 -1.26
CA GLN A 69 -14.69 21.93 -2.04
C GLN A 69 -14.05 22.26 -3.39
N SER A 70 -14.56 23.27 -4.10
CA SER A 70 -14.00 23.72 -5.38
C SER A 70 -12.55 24.22 -5.23
N ASN A 71 -12.28 25.01 -4.20
CA ASN A 71 -10.93 25.52 -3.93
C ASN A 71 -9.93 24.41 -3.56
N LEU A 72 -10.37 23.40 -2.80
CA LEU A 72 -9.55 22.22 -2.51
C LEU A 72 -9.16 21.49 -3.80
N LEU A 73 -10.13 21.25 -4.69
CA LEU A 73 -9.90 20.61 -5.99
C LEU A 73 -8.95 21.42 -6.86
N LEU A 74 -9.15 22.74 -6.96
CA LEU A 74 -8.29 23.62 -7.74
C LEU A 74 -6.84 23.64 -7.20
N THR A 75 -6.66 23.59 -5.87
CA THR A 75 -5.34 23.56 -5.25
C THR A 75 -4.62 22.24 -5.51
N MET A 76 -5.34 21.11 -5.44
CA MET A 76 -4.77 19.80 -5.75
C MET A 76 -4.40 19.66 -7.24
N MET A 77 -5.21 20.21 -8.14
CA MET A 77 -4.97 20.15 -9.59
C MET A 77 -3.91 21.15 -10.06
N PHE A 78 -3.83 22.32 -9.41
CA PHE A 78 -2.95 23.42 -9.83
C PHE A 78 -2.15 24.00 -8.65
N PRO A 79 -1.22 23.23 -8.06
CA PRO A 79 -0.49 23.64 -6.84
C PRO A 79 0.35 24.90 -7.00
N ASN A 80 0.69 25.30 -8.22
CA ASN A 80 1.53 26.47 -8.52
C ASN A 80 0.76 27.74 -8.92
N LYS A 81 -0.58 27.75 -8.85
CA LYS A 81 -1.41 28.93 -9.21
C LYS A 81 -1.87 29.75 -8.00
N ALA A 82 -1.60 29.30 -6.79
CA ALA A 82 -1.97 29.98 -5.54
C ALA A 82 -0.84 30.85 -4.95
N ALA A 83 0.18 31.18 -5.75
CA ALA A 83 1.28 32.09 -5.39
C ALA A 83 1.14 33.42 -6.14
#